data_AF-A0A0N8CFW7-F1
#
_entry.id   AF-A0A0N8CFW7-F1
#
_cell.length_a   1.000
_cell.length_b   1.000
_cell.length_c   1.000
_cell.angle_alpha   90.00
_cell.angle_beta   90.00
_cell.angle_gamma   90.00
#
_symmetry.space_group_name_H-M   'P 1'
#
loop_
_entity.id
_entity.type
_entity.pdbx_description
1 polymer ?
#
loop_
_entity_poly.entity_id
_entity_poly.type
_entity_poly.pdbx_seq_one_letter_code
_entity_poly.pdbx_strand_id
1 'polypeptide(L)'
;MPESLSSFHVKWIQHCHQLIKSFSNTTSNTCLSFRDFESHWKCVNFKLMFCEHNIEELPPLVNELFSVGKHFLFLQHSLASKIGGLYLLYALYFTQLTRNKIRLTLSELKGLVVFLDELNQRNMCEQQFIFCKLFLEKAFVFALTSNQFVNQKHQSEEDADIGNLLDSYKHGLLQSHGLSADELDNLDKRLNKYQEIKSQIPGFCNSTSKSADTDDFVSEFQ
;
A
#
# COMPACT_ATOMS: atom_id res chain seq x y z
N MET A 1 4.24 32.56 18.17
CA MET A 1 3.83 31.44 19.04
C MET A 1 3.70 30.24 18.12
N PRO A 2 4.60 29.24 18.16
CA PRO A 2 4.42 28.05 17.34
C PRO A 2 3.26 27.26 17.95
N GLU A 3 2.17 27.06 17.21
CA GLU A 3 1.14 26.12 17.67
C GLU A 3 1.82 24.75 17.81
N SER A 4 1.55 24.03 18.89
CA SER A 4 2.18 22.75 19.14
C SER A 4 1.92 21.79 17.97
N LEU A 5 2.89 20.93 17.65
CA LEU A 5 2.80 19.94 16.57
C LEU A 5 1.47 19.14 16.60
N SER A 6 0.99 18.85 17.81
CA SER A 6 -0.30 18.18 18.07
C SER A 6 -1.52 18.99 17.60
N SER A 7 -1.52 20.32 17.78
CA SER A 7 -2.60 21.20 17.32
C SER A 7 -2.75 21.18 15.80
N PHE A 8 -1.64 21.07 15.07
CA PHE A 8 -1.64 21.05 13.61
C PHE A 8 -2.03 19.70 13.00
N HIS A 9 -1.59 18.57 13.58
CA HIS A 9 -2.07 17.23 13.19
C HIS A 9 -3.59 17.15 13.28
N VAL A 10 -4.14 17.66 14.38
CA VAL A 10 -5.59 17.73 14.62
C VAL A 10 -6.30 18.54 13.53
N LYS A 11 -5.71 19.65 13.07
CA LYS A 11 -6.28 20.47 12.00
C LYS A 11 -6.41 19.70 10.68
N TRP A 12 -5.36 18.99 10.24
CA TRP A 12 -5.42 18.22 8.98
C TRP A 12 -6.37 17.03 9.06
N ILE A 13 -6.40 16.35 10.21
CA ILE A 13 -7.39 15.30 10.48
C ILE A 13 -8.81 15.89 10.39
N GLN A 14 -9.06 17.05 11.03
CA GLN A 14 -10.35 17.72 10.97
C GLN A 14 -10.74 18.09 9.54
N HIS A 15 -9.79 18.55 8.71
CA HIS A 15 -10.03 18.82 7.30
C HIS A 15 -10.41 17.56 6.52
N CYS A 16 -9.79 16.40 6.75
CA CYS A 16 -10.23 15.12 6.16
C CYS A 16 -11.66 14.77 6.56
N HIS A 17 -12.02 14.94 7.84
CA HIS A 17 -13.38 14.69 8.31
C HIS A 17 -14.40 15.65 7.67
N GLN A 18 -14.07 16.93 7.56
CA GLN A 18 -14.92 17.92 6.89
C GLN A 18 -15.08 17.62 5.41
N LEU A 19 -13.99 17.25 4.73
CA LEU A 19 -14.01 16.89 3.31
C LEU A 19 -14.96 15.73 3.04
N ILE A 20 -14.84 14.63 3.81
CA ILE A 20 -15.70 13.46 3.60
C ILE A 20 -17.16 13.79 3.95
N LYS A 21 -17.40 14.57 5.02
CA LYS A 21 -18.77 15.02 5.35
C LYS A 21 -19.38 15.87 4.22
N SER A 22 -18.63 16.83 3.68
CA SER A 22 -19.10 17.66 2.57
C SER A 22 -19.35 16.83 1.31
N PHE A 23 -18.45 15.89 0.99
CA PHE A 23 -18.65 14.96 -0.12
C PHE A 23 -19.92 14.11 0.06
N SER A 24 -20.11 13.52 1.24
CA SER A 24 -21.28 12.70 1.55
C SER A 24 -22.60 13.50 1.57
N ASN A 25 -22.57 14.79 1.91
CA ASN A 25 -23.77 15.65 1.96
C ASN A 25 -24.15 16.24 0.60
N THR A 26 -23.15 16.60 -0.22
CA THR A 26 -23.37 17.20 -1.55
C THR A 26 -23.78 16.15 -2.59
N THR A 27 -23.34 14.90 -2.40
CA THR A 27 -23.51 13.86 -3.40
C THR A 27 -24.85 13.14 -3.23
N SER A 28 -25.65 13.09 -4.29
CA SER A 28 -26.79 12.17 -4.35
C SER A 28 -26.26 10.72 -4.36
N ASN A 29 -26.95 9.80 -3.68
CA ASN A 29 -26.56 8.38 -3.59
C ASN A 29 -26.35 7.67 -4.95
N THR A 30 -26.66 8.33 -6.08
CA THR A 30 -26.54 7.83 -7.45
C THR A 30 -25.29 8.30 -8.20
N CYS A 31 -24.57 9.35 -7.75
CA CYS A 31 -23.44 9.92 -8.50
C CYS A 31 -22.19 10.11 -7.62
N LEU A 32 -21.59 9.01 -7.16
CA LEU A 32 -20.42 9.02 -6.27
C LEU A 32 -19.09 9.09 -7.05
N SER A 33 -18.92 10.13 -7.87
CA SER A 33 -17.76 10.23 -8.76
C SER A 33 -16.48 10.71 -8.06
N PHE A 34 -15.32 10.25 -8.53
CA PHE A 34 -14.04 10.77 -8.04
C PHE A 34 -13.84 12.25 -8.41
N ARG A 35 -14.44 12.71 -9.51
CA ARG A 35 -14.38 14.11 -9.92
C ARG A 35 -15.05 15.03 -8.90
N ASP A 36 -16.18 14.61 -8.35
CA ASP A 36 -16.88 15.37 -7.31
C ASP A 36 -16.03 15.41 -6.04
N PHE A 37 -15.42 14.29 -5.66
CA PHE A 37 -14.45 14.26 -4.57
C PHE A 37 -13.24 15.17 -4.81
N GLU A 38 -12.68 15.16 -6.01
CA GLU A 38 -11.51 15.98 -6.38
C GLU A 38 -11.80 17.48 -6.23
N SER A 39 -13.02 17.92 -6.56
CA SER A 39 -13.42 19.32 -6.36
C SER A 39 -13.36 19.73 -4.89
N HIS A 40 -13.80 18.88 -3.97
CA HIS A 40 -13.71 19.11 -2.53
C HIS A 40 -12.26 19.00 -2.03
N TRP A 41 -11.47 18.07 -2.58
CA TRP A 41 -10.05 17.90 -2.26
C TRP A 41 -9.21 19.13 -2.60
N LYS A 42 -9.45 19.74 -3.77
CA LYS A 42 -8.74 20.95 -4.21
C LYS A 42 -8.98 22.13 -3.26
N CYS A 43 -10.18 22.27 -2.71
CA CYS A 43 -10.51 23.35 -1.77
C CYS A 43 -9.73 23.27 -0.45
N VAL A 44 -9.26 22.08 -0.06
CA VAL A 44 -8.53 21.86 1.20
C VAL A 44 -7.03 22.15 1.06
N ASN A 45 -6.51 22.40 -0.16
CA ASN A 45 -5.11 22.71 -0.43
C ASN A 45 -4.11 21.75 0.27
N PHE A 46 -4.37 20.44 0.22
CA PHE A 46 -3.49 19.40 0.79
C PHE A 46 -2.04 19.45 0.29
N LYS A 47 -1.76 20.10 -0.84
CA LYS A 47 -0.39 20.34 -1.30
C LYS A 47 0.43 21.17 -0.30
N LEU A 48 -0.20 22.10 0.43
CA LEU A 48 0.47 22.94 1.42
C LEU A 48 0.93 22.14 2.64
N MET A 49 0.19 21.08 2.98
CA MET A 49 0.58 20.13 4.04
C MET A 49 2.01 19.62 3.84
N PHE A 50 2.41 19.37 2.60
CA PHE A 50 3.72 18.78 2.30
C PHE A 50 4.85 19.81 2.18
N CYS A 51 4.54 21.10 2.01
CA CYS A 51 5.52 22.17 1.88
C CYS A 51 5.94 22.78 3.22
N GLU A 52 5.09 22.72 4.24
CA GLU A 52 5.28 23.42 5.51
C GLU A 52 6.03 22.60 6.57
N HIS A 53 6.35 21.33 6.31
CA HIS A 53 6.87 20.40 7.34
C HIS A 53 8.30 19.94 7.08
N ASN A 54 8.99 19.63 8.18
CA ASN A 54 10.22 18.86 8.14
C ASN A 54 9.92 17.44 7.65
N ILE A 55 10.83 16.90 6.85
CA ILE A 55 10.69 15.58 6.19
C ILE A 55 10.45 14.44 7.22
N GLU A 56 10.94 14.61 8.46
CA GLU A 56 10.83 13.62 9.54
C GLU A 56 9.45 13.53 10.21
N GLU A 57 8.67 14.62 10.20
CA GLU A 57 7.34 14.68 10.83
C GLU A 57 6.22 14.24 9.88
N LEU A 58 6.54 14.17 8.59
CA LEU A 58 5.57 13.87 7.55
C LEU A 58 5.11 12.39 7.55
N PRO A 59 5.98 11.38 7.76
CA PRO A 59 5.54 9.99 7.85
C PRO A 59 4.49 9.72 8.94
N PRO A 60 4.65 10.12 10.22
CA PRO A 60 3.63 9.86 11.24
C PRO A 60 2.31 10.56 10.92
N LEU A 61 2.35 11.79 10.43
CA LEU A 61 1.15 12.53 10.02
C LEU A 61 0.42 11.82 8.87
N VAL A 62 1.12 11.35 7.83
CA VAL A 62 0.51 10.58 6.73
C VAL A 62 -0.14 9.29 7.23
N ASN A 63 0.47 8.60 8.20
CA ASN A 63 -0.12 7.39 8.79
C ASN A 63 -1.41 7.70 9.59
N GLU A 64 -1.46 8.83 10.29
CA GLU A 64 -2.68 9.30 10.95
C GLU A 64 -3.77 9.60 9.92
N LEU A 65 -3.44 10.28 8.82
CA LEU A 65 -4.40 10.54 7.74
C LEU A 65 -4.89 9.26 7.06
N PHE A 66 -4.02 8.27 6.84
CA PHE A 66 -4.46 6.94 6.40
C PHE A 66 -5.40 6.29 7.42
N SER A 67 -5.16 6.46 8.72
CA SER A 67 -6.05 5.94 9.75
C SER A 67 -7.43 6.58 9.69
N VAL A 68 -7.52 7.88 9.37
CA VAL A 68 -8.79 8.57 9.10
C VAL A 68 -9.48 7.96 7.87
N GLY A 69 -8.77 7.78 6.75
CA GLY A 69 -9.34 7.16 5.55
C GLY A 69 -9.88 5.75 5.80
N LYS A 70 -9.14 4.93 6.55
CA LYS A 70 -9.57 3.59 6.98
C LYS A 70 -10.80 3.63 7.88
N HIS A 71 -10.86 4.58 8.81
CA HIS A 71 -12.04 4.76 9.67
C HIS A 71 -13.30 5.00 8.82
N PHE A 72 -13.22 5.87 7.81
CA PHE A 72 -14.34 6.09 6.90
C PHE A 72 -14.67 4.87 6.04
N LEU A 73 -13.66 4.15 5.56
CA LEU A 73 -13.83 2.98 4.71
C LEU A 73 -14.48 1.79 5.44
N PHE A 74 -14.08 1.53 6.69
CA PHE A 74 -14.43 0.29 7.40
C PHE A 74 -15.47 0.48 8.51
N LEU A 75 -15.48 1.64 9.20
CA LEU A 75 -16.34 1.84 10.37
C LEU A 75 -17.63 2.60 10.05
N GLN A 76 -17.71 3.31 8.93
CA GLN A 76 -18.89 4.11 8.60
C GLN A 76 -19.95 3.30 7.87
N HIS A 77 -21.22 3.60 8.16
CA HIS A 77 -22.35 2.84 7.63
C HIS A 77 -22.78 3.26 6.22
N SER A 78 -22.59 4.54 5.84
CA SER A 78 -23.05 5.02 4.54
C SER A 78 -22.06 4.69 3.42
N LEU A 79 -22.60 4.22 2.28
CA LEU A 79 -21.81 3.91 1.09
C LEU A 79 -20.98 5.12 0.62
N ALA A 80 -21.59 6.32 0.65
CA ALA A 80 -20.91 7.56 0.28
C ALA A 80 -19.68 7.84 1.16
N SER A 81 -19.78 7.64 2.47
CA SER A 81 -18.64 7.83 3.37
C SER A 81 -17.56 6.76 3.17
N LYS A 82 -17.95 5.50 2.90
CA LYS A 82 -16.98 4.43 2.58
C LYS A 82 -16.21 4.75 1.30
N ILE A 83 -16.91 5.16 0.24
CA ILE A 83 -16.30 5.58 -1.03
C ILE A 83 -15.42 6.81 -0.84
N GLY A 84 -15.88 7.80 -0.05
CA GLY A 84 -15.07 8.96 0.33
C GLY A 84 -13.79 8.56 1.07
N GLY A 85 -13.86 7.54 1.94
CA GLY A 85 -12.69 6.95 2.59
C GLY A 85 -11.71 6.32 1.59
N LEU A 86 -12.22 5.54 0.62
CA LEU A 86 -11.40 4.97 -0.46
C LEU A 86 -10.71 6.06 -1.29
N TYR A 87 -11.46 7.11 -1.66
CA TYR A 87 -10.93 8.24 -2.43
C TYR A 87 -9.90 9.05 -1.64
N LEU A 88 -10.09 9.19 -0.33
CA LEU A 88 -9.12 9.82 0.55
C LEU A 88 -7.81 9.02 0.61
N LEU A 89 -7.89 7.69 0.79
CA LEU A 89 -6.71 6.82 0.77
C LEU A 89 -5.98 6.91 -0.58
N TYR A 90 -6.72 6.90 -1.68
CA TYR A 90 -6.18 7.08 -3.02
C TYR A 90 -5.45 8.42 -3.18
N ALA A 91 -6.12 9.52 -2.87
CA ALA A 91 -5.56 10.86 -3.01
C ALA A 91 -4.31 11.04 -2.15
N LEU A 92 -4.34 10.62 -0.88
CA LEU A 92 -3.20 10.68 0.02
C LEU A 92 -2.01 9.86 -0.49
N TYR A 93 -2.25 8.63 -0.95
CA TYR A 93 -1.18 7.74 -1.40
C TYR A 93 -0.42 8.27 -2.61
N PHE A 94 -1.10 8.93 -3.55
CA PHE A 94 -0.47 9.50 -4.75
C PHE A 94 0.02 10.94 -4.59
N THR A 95 -0.38 11.64 -3.51
CA THR A 95 0.05 13.03 -3.27
C THR A 95 1.11 13.17 -2.17
N GLN A 96 1.29 12.15 -1.33
CA GLN A 96 2.35 12.14 -0.31
C GLN A 96 3.73 12.33 -0.95
N LEU A 97 4.58 13.11 -0.29
CA LEU A 97 6.02 13.18 -0.59
C LEU A 97 6.81 12.05 0.07
N THR A 98 6.19 11.34 1.00
CA THR A 98 6.76 10.16 1.66
C THR A 98 6.40 8.88 0.89
N ARG A 99 7.06 7.77 1.23
CA ARG A 99 6.78 6.46 0.64
C ARG A 99 5.96 5.57 1.59
N ASN A 100 5.08 6.17 2.38
CA ASN A 100 4.29 5.41 3.36
C ASN A 100 3.29 4.51 2.65
N LYS A 101 3.09 3.31 3.19
CA LYS A 101 2.10 2.35 2.72
C LYS A 101 0.92 2.28 3.69
N ILE A 102 -0.25 1.96 3.14
CA ILE A 102 -1.49 1.82 3.89
C ILE A 102 -1.47 0.46 4.61
N ARG A 103 -1.37 0.50 5.94
CA ARG A 103 -1.38 -0.71 6.77
C ARG A 103 -2.80 -1.23 6.96
N LEU A 104 -3.04 -2.48 6.58
CA LEU A 104 -4.31 -3.19 6.75
C LEU A 104 -4.14 -4.37 7.71
N THR A 105 -4.99 -4.44 8.71
CA THR A 105 -5.15 -5.63 9.56
C THR A 105 -5.93 -6.73 8.86
N LEU A 106 -5.88 -7.96 9.39
CA LEU A 106 -6.70 -9.06 8.87
C LEU A 106 -8.20 -8.74 8.88
N SER A 107 -8.68 -8.03 9.91
CA SER A 107 -10.08 -7.61 10.01
C SER A 107 -10.43 -6.57 8.93
N GLU A 108 -9.57 -5.56 8.76
CA GLU A 108 -9.74 -4.53 7.73
C GLU A 108 -9.67 -5.14 6.32
N LEU A 109 -8.80 -6.12 6.08
CA LEU A 109 -8.73 -6.84 4.81
C LEU A 109 -10.03 -7.60 4.52
N LYS A 110 -10.58 -8.31 5.52
CA LYS A 110 -11.89 -8.98 5.36
C LYS A 110 -12.99 -7.97 5.05
N GLY A 111 -13.01 -6.84 5.77
CA GLY A 111 -13.94 -5.75 5.50
C GLY A 111 -13.79 -5.16 4.09
N LEU A 112 -12.56 -5.06 3.60
CA LEU A 112 -12.25 -4.59 2.26
C LEU A 112 -12.78 -5.54 1.18
N VAL A 113 -12.61 -6.85 1.35
CA VAL A 113 -13.15 -7.85 0.42
C VAL A 113 -14.68 -7.77 0.35
N VAL A 114 -15.36 -7.66 1.50
CA VAL A 114 -16.82 -7.47 1.55
C VAL A 114 -17.24 -6.18 0.84
N PHE A 115 -16.50 -5.08 1.05
CA PHE A 115 -16.78 -3.82 0.39
C PHE A 115 -16.59 -3.89 -1.14
N LEU A 116 -15.57 -4.59 -1.62
CA LEU A 116 -15.35 -4.79 -3.06
C LEU A 116 -16.47 -5.61 -3.70
N ASP A 117 -16.99 -6.63 -3.00
CA ASP A 117 -18.15 -7.37 -3.48
C ASP A 117 -19.40 -6.48 -3.55
N GLU A 118 -19.62 -5.61 -2.55
CA GLU A 118 -20.70 -4.61 -2.59
C GLU A 118 -20.55 -3.65 -3.80
N LEU A 119 -19.33 -3.20 -4.11
CA LEU A 119 -19.07 -2.36 -5.30
C LEU A 119 -19.32 -3.13 -6.61
N ASN A 120 -19.02 -4.43 -6.64
CA ASN A 120 -19.27 -5.29 -7.79
C ASN A 120 -20.75 -5.46 -8.07
N GLN A 121 -21.53 -5.79 -7.04
CA GLN A 121 -22.98 -5.94 -7.14
C GLN A 121 -23.68 -4.65 -7.61
N ARG A 122 -23.12 -3.48 -7.28
CA ARG A 122 -23.66 -2.17 -7.67
C ARG A 122 -23.09 -1.62 -8.98
N ASN A 123 -22.23 -2.36 -9.70
CA ASN A 123 -21.57 -1.94 -10.94
C ASN A 123 -20.76 -0.62 -10.83
N MET A 124 -20.16 -0.40 -9.66
CA MET A 124 -19.41 0.82 -9.32
C MET A 124 -17.96 0.73 -9.85
N CYS A 125 -17.82 0.82 -11.19
CA CYS A 125 -16.57 0.53 -11.90
C CYS A 125 -15.43 1.51 -11.57
N GLU A 126 -15.73 2.79 -11.32
CA GLU A 126 -14.72 3.80 -11.00
C GLU A 126 -14.02 3.50 -9.66
N GLN A 127 -14.79 3.09 -8.66
CA GLN A 127 -14.30 2.76 -7.32
C GLN A 127 -13.48 1.47 -7.35
N GLN A 128 -13.93 0.48 -8.11
CA GLN A 128 -13.15 -0.74 -8.37
C GLN A 128 -11.82 -0.42 -9.05
N PHE A 129 -11.84 0.44 -10.08
CA PHE A 129 -10.62 0.87 -10.76
C PHE A 129 -9.64 1.55 -9.80
N ILE A 130 -10.14 2.46 -8.95
CA ILE A 130 -9.31 3.14 -7.94
C ILE A 130 -8.70 2.14 -6.95
N PHE A 131 -9.47 1.16 -6.49
CA PHE A 131 -8.95 0.09 -5.66
C PHE A 131 -7.87 -0.73 -6.40
N CYS A 132 -8.14 -1.18 -7.62
CA CYS A 132 -7.19 -1.93 -8.43
C CYS A 132 -5.89 -1.16 -8.64
N LYS A 133 -5.99 0.16 -8.87
CA LYS A 133 -4.83 1.03 -9.02
C LYS A 133 -3.98 1.08 -7.74
N LEU A 134 -4.59 1.21 -6.56
CA LEU A 134 -3.88 1.12 -5.27
C LEU A 134 -3.21 -0.25 -5.08
N PHE A 135 -3.91 -1.32 -5.45
CA PHE A 135 -3.40 -2.68 -5.32
C PHE A 135 -2.19 -2.93 -6.23
N LEU A 136 -2.27 -2.53 -7.50
CA LEU A 136 -1.19 -2.67 -8.48
C LEU A 136 0.06 -1.88 -8.09
N GLU A 137 -0.12 -0.69 -7.50
CA GLU A 137 0.99 0.14 -6.99
C GLU A 137 1.55 -0.35 -5.65
N LYS A 138 1.10 -1.51 -5.15
CA LYS A 138 1.55 -2.09 -3.86
C LYS A 138 1.38 -1.12 -2.69
N ALA A 139 0.28 -0.36 -2.71
CA ALA A 139 -0.02 0.64 -1.69
C ALA A 139 -0.32 0.03 -0.32
N PHE A 140 -0.73 -1.24 -0.26
CA PHE A 140 -1.13 -1.92 0.97
C PHE A 140 -0.01 -2.75 1.59
N VAL A 141 0.08 -2.73 2.93
CA VAL A 141 0.90 -3.65 3.74
C VAL A 141 -0.02 -4.38 4.71
N PHE A 142 0.04 -5.70 4.72
CA PHE A 142 -0.73 -6.53 5.63
C PHE A 142 0.01 -6.64 6.96
N ALA A 143 -0.69 -6.35 8.06
CA ALA A 143 -0.11 -6.34 9.40
C ALA A 143 -1.01 -7.03 10.41
N LEU A 144 -0.43 -7.52 11.50
CA LEU A 144 -1.20 -8.10 12.61
C LEU A 144 -1.96 -7.01 13.40
N THR A 145 -1.34 -5.83 13.57
CA THR A 145 -1.86 -4.74 14.40
C THR A 145 -1.95 -3.43 13.61
N SER A 146 -2.94 -2.59 13.94
CA SER A 146 -3.19 -1.30 13.29
C SER A 146 -2.16 -0.21 13.64
N ASN A 147 -1.45 -0.35 14.76
CA ASN A 147 -0.54 0.68 15.27
C ASN A 147 0.87 0.52 14.69
N GLN A 148 1.47 1.65 14.32
CA GLN A 148 2.90 1.76 14.06
C GLN A 148 3.61 2.25 15.33
N PHE A 149 3.74 1.39 16.35
CA PHE A 149 4.79 1.61 17.34
C PHE A 149 6.05 0.91 16.82
N VAL A 150 6.70 1.52 15.83
CA VAL A 150 8.04 1.08 15.40
C VAL A 150 9.01 2.16 15.82
N ASN A 151 9.70 1.91 16.95
CA ASN A 151 10.93 2.60 17.27
C ASN A 151 11.86 2.45 16.07
N GLN A 152 12.27 3.57 15.46
CA GLN A 152 13.11 3.61 14.26
C GLN A 152 14.56 3.11 14.48
N LYS A 153 14.80 2.19 15.44
CA LYS A 153 16.12 1.63 15.74
C LYS A 153 16.31 0.15 15.43
N HIS A 154 15.28 -0.58 14.99
CA HIS A 154 15.42 -2.01 14.68
C HIS A 154 15.00 -2.35 13.24
N GLN A 155 15.66 -1.75 12.24
CA GLN A 155 15.55 -2.24 10.84
C GLN A 155 16.50 -3.42 10.55
N SER A 156 17.04 -4.09 11.57
CA SER A 156 17.96 -5.22 11.39
C SER A 156 17.61 -6.48 12.20
N GLU A 157 16.63 -6.43 13.11
CA GLU A 157 16.25 -7.58 13.94
C GLU A 157 14.85 -8.13 13.62
N GLU A 158 13.92 -7.29 13.13
CA GLU A 158 12.54 -7.72 12.82
C GLU A 158 12.42 -8.59 11.54
N ASP A 159 13.43 -8.56 10.65
CA ASP A 159 13.46 -9.43 9.47
C ASP A 159 13.57 -10.92 9.84
N ALA A 160 14.20 -11.23 10.97
CA ALA A 160 14.30 -12.60 11.48
C ALA A 160 12.96 -13.10 12.05
N ASP A 161 12.20 -12.21 12.70
CA ASP A 161 10.94 -12.56 13.36
C ASP A 161 9.77 -12.63 12.36
N ILE A 162 9.80 -11.81 11.31
CA ILE A 162 8.88 -11.91 10.16
C ILE A 162 9.16 -13.18 9.35
N GLY A 163 10.42 -13.58 9.20
CA GLY A 163 10.80 -14.86 8.61
C GLY A 163 10.17 -16.05 9.34
N ASN A 164 10.31 -16.09 10.66
CA ASN A 164 9.73 -17.12 11.51
C ASN A 164 8.19 -17.15 11.45
N LEU A 165 7.53 -15.98 11.43
CA LEU A 165 6.07 -15.88 11.34
C LEU A 165 5.55 -16.33 9.96
N LEU A 166 6.25 -15.93 8.89
CA LEU A 166 5.89 -16.33 7.53
C LEU A 166 6.11 -17.83 7.33
N ASP A 167 7.15 -18.41 7.91
CA ASP A 167 7.42 -19.85 7.85
C ASP A 167 6.41 -20.67 8.67
N SER A 168 5.94 -20.14 9.79
CA SER A 168 4.80 -20.71 10.53
C SER A 168 3.50 -20.67 9.72
N TYR A 169 3.22 -19.55 9.03
CA TYR A 169 2.03 -19.41 8.20
C TYR A 169 2.07 -20.29 6.95
N LYS A 170 3.25 -20.39 6.31
CA LYS A 170 3.51 -21.35 5.23
C LYS A 170 3.26 -22.78 5.72
N HIS A 171 3.82 -23.18 6.86
CA HIS A 171 3.64 -24.53 7.39
C HIS A 171 2.16 -24.85 7.67
N GLY A 172 1.40 -23.91 8.25
CA GLY A 172 -0.04 -24.06 8.45
C GLY A 172 -0.84 -24.19 7.15
N LEU A 173 -0.48 -23.40 6.13
CA LEU A 173 -1.13 -23.45 4.82
C LEU A 173 -0.83 -24.76 4.08
N LEU A 174 0.42 -25.24 4.14
CA LEU A 174 0.85 -26.49 3.50
C LEU A 174 0.15 -27.71 4.11
N GLN A 175 0.05 -27.75 5.44
CA GLN A 175 -0.66 -28.83 6.14
C GLN A 175 -2.16 -28.85 5.81
N SER A 176 -2.79 -27.68 5.60
CA SER A 176 -4.20 -27.58 5.22
C SER A 176 -4.50 -28.13 3.82
N HIS A 177 -3.50 -28.13 2.93
CA HIS A 177 -3.59 -28.65 1.57
C HIS A 177 -2.94 -30.03 1.39
N GLY A 178 -2.53 -30.68 2.49
CA GLY A 178 -1.93 -32.02 2.46
C GLY A 178 -0.54 -32.08 1.82
N LEU A 179 0.15 -30.94 1.72
CA LEU A 179 1.51 -30.85 1.17
C LEU A 179 2.52 -30.78 2.32
N SER A 180 3.56 -31.61 2.27
CA SER A 180 4.66 -31.54 3.24
C SER A 180 5.70 -30.48 2.82
N ALA A 181 6.31 -29.81 3.80
CA ALA A 181 7.45 -28.93 3.56
C ALA A 181 8.60 -29.66 2.83
N ASP A 182 8.78 -30.96 3.11
CA ASP A 182 9.80 -31.80 2.48
C ASP A 182 9.53 -32.03 0.98
N GLU A 183 8.26 -32.10 0.56
CA GLU A 183 7.89 -32.30 -0.85
C GLU A 183 8.19 -31.04 -1.68
N LEU A 184 8.03 -29.87 -1.09
CA LEU A 184 8.33 -28.58 -1.71
C LEU A 184 9.83 -28.32 -1.80
N ASP A 185 10.58 -28.63 -0.75
CA ASP A 185 12.04 -28.51 -0.79
C ASP A 185 12.64 -29.47 -1.85
N ASN A 186 12.05 -30.65 -2.02
CA ASN A 186 12.41 -31.59 -3.07
C ASN A 186 12.03 -31.08 -4.47
N LEU A 187 10.90 -30.37 -4.61
CA LEU A 187 10.52 -29.68 -5.85
C LEU A 187 11.45 -28.52 -6.17
N ASP A 188 11.86 -27.72 -5.18
CA ASP A 188 12.75 -26.59 -5.37
C ASP A 188 14.16 -27.06 -5.78
N LYS A 189 14.67 -28.11 -5.12
CA LYS A 189 15.88 -28.83 -5.55
C LYS A 189 15.79 -29.32 -6.99
N ARG A 190 14.64 -29.89 -7.39
CA ARG A 190 14.41 -30.34 -8.78
C ARG A 190 14.33 -29.18 -9.76
N LEU A 191 13.74 -28.05 -9.38
CA LEU A 191 13.65 -26.85 -10.19
C LEU A 191 15.03 -26.23 -10.41
N ASN A 192 15.82 -26.09 -9.36
CA ASN A 192 17.18 -25.57 -9.43
C ASN A 192 18.06 -26.43 -10.34
N LYS A 193 17.99 -27.76 -10.18
CA LYS A 193 18.67 -28.71 -11.06
C LYS A 193 18.18 -28.62 -12.51
N TYR A 194 16.88 -28.42 -12.73
CA TYR A 194 16.34 -28.21 -14.07
C TYR A 194 16.86 -26.90 -14.69
N GLN A 195 16.94 -25.81 -13.93
CA GLN A 195 17.47 -24.53 -14.41
C GLN A 195 18.96 -24.63 -14.75
N GLU A 196 19.73 -25.37 -13.95
CA GLU A 196 21.14 -25.65 -14.22
C GLU A 196 21.34 -26.46 -15.50
N ILE A 197 20.54 -27.51 -15.71
CA ILE A 197 20.60 -28.29 -16.96
C ILE A 197 20.15 -27.43 -18.14
N LYS A 198 19.12 -26.60 -17.95
CA LYS A 198 18.60 -25.70 -18.99
C LYS A 198 19.66 -24.70 -19.48
N SER A 199 20.54 -24.21 -18.60
CA SER A 199 21.64 -23.30 -19.00
C SER A 199 22.76 -24.00 -19.76
N GLN A 200 22.84 -25.32 -19.67
CA GLN A 200 23.83 -26.15 -20.37
C GLN A 200 23.35 -26.68 -21.72
N ILE A 201 22.05 -26.56 -22.04
CA ILE A 201 21.49 -26.98 -23.32
C ILE A 201 21.80 -25.92 -24.39
N PRO A 202 22.63 -26.23 -25.42
CA PRO A 202 22.90 -25.30 -26.51
C PRO A 202 21.61 -25.04 -27.30
N GLY A 203 21.20 -23.77 -27.39
CA GLY A 203 19.98 -23.33 -28.10
C GLY A 203 18.94 -22.60 -27.24
N PHE A 204 19.10 -22.58 -25.91
CA PHE A 204 18.25 -21.79 -24.99
C PHE A 204 18.99 -20.53 -24.51
N CYS A 205 19.20 -19.56 -25.40
CA CYS A 205 19.79 -18.26 -25.06
C CYS A 205 18.70 -17.31 -24.55
N ASN A 206 18.75 -16.89 -23.28
CA ASN A 206 17.97 -15.74 -22.82
C ASN A 206 18.66 -14.46 -23.34
N SER A 207 18.12 -13.89 -24.41
CA SER A 207 18.44 -12.54 -24.84
C SER A 207 17.78 -11.54 -23.90
N THR A 208 18.50 -11.07 -22.88
CA THR A 208 18.38 -9.68 -22.39
C THR A 208 19.74 -9.20 -21.91
N SER A 209 20.30 -8.35 -22.76
CA SER A 209 21.53 -7.59 -22.66
C SER A 209 21.69 -6.81 -21.35
N LYS A 210 22.84 -6.99 -20.69
CA LYS A 210 23.54 -5.93 -19.95
C LYS A 210 24.85 -5.63 -20.69
N SER A 211 24.94 -4.43 -21.24
CA SER A 211 26.16 -3.73 -21.69
C SER A 211 25.82 -2.24 -21.61
N ALA A 212 26.68 -1.34 -21.17
CA ALA A 212 28.01 -1.38 -20.60
C ALA A 212 28.16 -0.03 -19.85
N ASP A 213 29.18 0.12 -19.01
CA ASP A 213 30.03 1.31 -18.96
C ASP A 213 30.85 1.25 -17.67
N THR A 214 32.10 0.83 -17.81
CA THR A 214 33.22 1.41 -17.07
C THR A 214 34.43 1.34 -18.00
N ASP A 215 34.78 2.52 -18.52
CA ASP A 215 36.09 2.85 -19.07
C ASP A 215 37.20 2.48 -18.09
N ASP A 216 38.18 1.70 -18.56
CA ASP A 216 39.61 1.92 -18.28
C ASP A 216 40.46 0.85 -18.99
N PHE A 217 41.10 1.21 -20.10
CA PHE A 217 42.45 0.72 -20.41
C PHE A 217 43.14 1.64 -21.43
N VAL A 218 43.93 2.58 -20.92
CA VAL A 218 45.02 3.22 -21.68
C VAL A 218 46.27 2.39 -21.46
N SER A 219 46.88 1.88 -22.54
CA SER A 219 48.31 2.06 -22.87
C SER A 219 48.81 1.07 -23.94
N GLU A 220 49.76 1.58 -24.73
CA GLU A 220 50.63 0.91 -25.73
C GLU A 220 50.07 0.75 -27.16
N PHE A 221 50.42 1.70 -28.03
CA PHE A 221 51.38 1.47 -29.12
C PHE A 221 51.87 2.82 -29.68
N GLN A 222 53.16 3.11 -29.47
CA GLN A 222 53.97 3.94 -30.34
C GLN A 222 55.27 3.19 -30.61
#